data_AF-A0A8S9WL65-F1
#
_entry.id   AF-A0A8S9WL65-F1
#
_cell.length_a   1.000
_cell.length_b   1.000
_cell.length_c   1.000
_cell.angle_alpha   90.00
_cell.angle_beta   90.00
_cell.angle_gamma   90.00
#
_symmetry.space_group_name_H-M   'P 1'
#
loop_
_entity.id
_entity.type
_entity.pdbx_description
1 polymer ?
#
loop_
_entity_poly.entity_id
_entity_poly.type
_entity_poly.pdbx_seq_one_letter_code
_entity_poly.pdbx_strand_id
1 'polypeptide(L)' 'MEHNVTENFGIYMNAKDLKVTRINSPYWIPSGPDWIFLTPEVNMTLLRIRQLAKERKLVSEPDKLVWS' A
#
# COMPACT_ATOMS: atom_id res chain seq x y z
N MET A 1 -12.69 3.94 -23.51
CA MET A 1 -11.88 2.78 -23.10
C MET A 1 -11.91 2.76 -21.59
N GLU A 2 -12.57 1.75 -21.02
CA GLU A 2 -12.65 1.57 -19.57
C GLU A 2 -11.24 1.36 -19.03
N HIS A 3 -10.77 2.24 -18.13
CA HIS A 3 -9.58 1.95 -17.35
C HIS A 3 -9.87 0.69 -16.53
N ASN A 4 -9.06 -0.37 -16.69
CA ASN A 4 -9.21 -1.60 -15.92
C ASN A 4 -8.96 -1.28 -14.43
N VAL A 5 -10.04 -1.05 -13.67
CA VAL A 5 -9.96 -0.67 -12.25
C VAL A 5 -9.20 -1.72 -11.41
N THR A 6 -9.14 -2.97 -11.88
CA THR A 6 -8.41 -4.08 -11.26
C THR A 6 -6.89 -3.91 -11.29
N GLU A 7 -6.33 -3.08 -12.18
CA GLU A 7 -4.88 -2.81 -12.23
C GLU A 7 -4.37 -2.11 -10.96
N ASN A 8 -5.28 -1.54 -10.17
CA ASN A 8 -5.00 -0.83 -8.93
C ASN A 8 -5.31 -1.66 -7.67
N PHE A 9 -5.56 -2.96 -7.79
CA PHE A 9 -5.72 -3.82 -6.61
C PHE A 9 -4.35 -4.16 -6.03
N GLY A 10 -4.27 -4.20 -4.71
CA GLY A 10 -3.02 -4.44 -4.00
C GLY A 10 -2.95 -3.76 -2.65
N ILE A 11 -1.72 -3.57 -2.17
CA ILE A 11 -1.43 -2.88 -0.92
C ILE A 11 -0.93 -1.48 -1.22
N TYR A 12 -1.55 -0.50 -0.56
CA TYR A 12 -1.13 0.90 -0.55
C TYR A 12 -0.60 1.26 0.84
N MET A 13 0.35 2.17 0.87
CA MET A 13 0.93 2.70 2.09
C MET A 13 0.85 4.21 2.10
N ASN A 14 0.45 4.78 3.23
CA ASN A 14 0.62 6.18 3.53
C ASN A 14 1.88 6.36 4.38
N ALA A 15 2.92 6.96 3.79
CA ALA A 15 4.22 7.15 4.46
C ALA A 15 4.16 8.17 5.60
N LYS A 16 3.22 9.12 5.54
CA LYS A 16 3.05 10.18 6.53
C LYS A 16 2.35 9.67 7.79
N ASP A 17 1.30 8.88 7.63
CA ASP A 17 0.49 8.34 8.72
C ASP A 17 0.99 6.98 9.20
N LEU A 18 1.98 6.40 8.52
CA LEU A 18 2.51 5.05 8.77
C LEU A 18 1.41 3.97 8.73
N LYS A 19 0.47 4.13 7.79
CA LYS A 19 -0.66 3.22 7.60
C LYS A 19 -0.55 2.45 6.30
N VAL A 20 -1.07 1.23 6.32
CA VAL A 20 -1.22 0.40 5.13
C VAL A 20 -2.66 -0.05 4.95
N THR A 21 -3.06 -0.22 3.70
CA THR A 21 -4.44 -0.54 3.32
C THR A 21 -4.43 -1.54 2.18
N ARG A 22 -5.37 -2.48 2.23
CA ARG A 22 -5.62 -3.47 1.17
C ARG A 22 -6.77 -3.01 0.30
N ILE A 23 -6.53 -2.95 -1.00
CA ILE A 23 -7.53 -2.65 -2.01
C ILE A 23 -7.77 -3.92 -2.83
N ASN A 24 -8.96 -4.48 -2.66
CA ASN A 24 -9.46 -5.64 -3.40
C ASN A 24 -10.83 -5.37 -4.03
N SER A 25 -11.25 -4.10 -4.03
CA SER A 25 -12.57 -3.64 -4.45
C SER A 25 -12.41 -2.33 -5.24
N PRO A 26 -13.17 -2.13 -6.32
CA PRO A 26 -13.01 -0.96 -7.20
C PRO A 26 -13.64 0.32 -6.63
N TYR A 27 -14.45 0.21 -5.59
CA TYR A 27 -15.26 1.32 -5.06
C TYR A 27 -14.45 2.42 -4.37
N TRP A 28 -13.26 2.09 -3.87
CA TRP A 28 -12.37 3.06 -3.24
C TRP A 28 -10.92 2.66 -3.48
N ILE A 29 -10.18 3.54 -4.14
CA ILE A 29 -8.75 3.43 -4.37
C ILE A 29 -8.12 4.68 -3.76
N PRO A 30 -7.14 4.57 -2.87
CA PRO A 30 -6.45 5.71 -2.28
C PRO A 30 -5.80 6.53 -3.39
N SER A 31 -6.04 7.84 -3.38
CA SER A 31 -5.48 8.79 -4.33
C SER A 31 -4.76 9.91 -3.60
N GLY A 32 -3.78 10.51 -4.26
CA GLY A 32 -2.95 11.59 -3.71
C GLY A 32 -1.49 11.21 -3.51
N PRO A 33 -0.61 12.20 -3.30
CA PRO A 33 0.85 12.01 -3.28
C PRO A 33 1.36 11.21 -2.06
N ASP A 34 0.57 11.17 -0.98
CA ASP A 34 0.95 10.49 0.25
C ASP A 34 0.77 8.97 0.16
N TRP A 35 -0.06 8.50 -0.78
CA TRP A 35 -0.37 7.09 -0.99
C TRP A 35 0.54 6.46 -2.04
N ILE A 36 1.29 5.45 -1.63
CA ILE A 36 2.26 4.74 -2.46
C ILE A 36 1.78 3.32 -2.68
N PHE A 37 1.66 2.89 -3.94
CA PHE A 37 1.40 1.50 -4.27
C PHE A 37 2.63 0.63 -3.98
N LEU A 38 2.45 -0.40 -3.14
CA LEU A 38 3.54 -1.28 -2.75
C LEU A 38 3.61 -2.53 -3.62
N THR A 39 2.49 -3.24 -3.75
CA THR A 39 2.44 -4.55 -4.41
C THR A 39 1.02 -4.87 -4.87
N PRO A 40 0.85 -5.58 -6.00
CA PRO A 40 -0.44 -6.13 -6.38
C PRO A 40 -0.86 -7.32 -5.50
N GLU A 41 0.04 -7.86 -4.68
CA GLU A 41 -0.28 -9.02 -3.84
C GLU A 41 -1.09 -8.61 -2.61
N VAL A 42 -2.41 -8.72 -2.73
CA VAL A 42 -3.37 -8.32 -1.70
C VAL A 42 -3.18 -9.08 -0.38
N ASN A 43 -2.74 -10.34 -0.37
CA ASN A 43 -2.60 -11.13 0.85
C ASN A 43 -1.22 -11.00 1.50
N MET A 44 -0.39 -10.03 1.09
CA MET A 44 0.90 -9.81 1.71
C MET A 44 0.77 -9.51 3.21
N THR A 45 1.63 -10.14 4.01
CA THR A 45 1.65 -9.96 5.47
C THR A 45 2.27 -8.62 5.86
N LEU A 46 1.91 -8.09 7.02
CA LEU A 46 2.49 -6.84 7.54
C LEU A 46 4.02 -6.93 7.68
N LEU A 47 4.54 -8.07 8.13
CA LEU A 47 5.99 -8.29 8.22
C LEU A 47 6.67 -8.11 6.86
N ARG A 48 6.11 -8.68 5.79
CA ARG A 48 6.67 -8.56 4.45
C ARG A 48 6.49 -7.15 3.89
N ILE A 49 5.38 -6.49 4.19
CA ILE A 49 5.15 -5.08 3.82
C ILE A 49 6.20 -4.17 4.45
N ARG A 50 6.52 -4.35 5.73
CA ARG A 50 7.56 -3.59 6.43
C ARG A 50 8.94 -3.81 5.83
N GLN A 51 9.29 -5.07 5.51
CA GLN A 51 10.52 -5.38 4.78
C GLN A 51 10.57 -4.67 3.43
N LEU A 52 9.49 -4.72 2.66
CA LEU A 52 9.41 -4.07 1.35
C LEU A 52 9.54 -2.55 1.44
N ALA A 53 8.88 -1.92 2.40
CA ALA A 53 8.97 -0.49 2.64
C ALA A 53 10.40 -0.06 3.03
N LYS A 54 11.09 -0.90 3.82
CA LYS A 54 12.51 -0.73 4.17
C LYS A 54 13.43 -0.90 2.96
N GLU A 55 13.28 -1.98 2.20
CA GLU A 55 14.07 -2.30 0.99
C GLU A 55 13.98 -1.14 -0.02
N ARG A 56 12.80 -0.56 -0.19
CA ARG A 56 12.53 0.57 -1.09
C ARG A 56 12.80 1.94 -0.48
N LYS A 57 13.26 2.03 0.78
CA LYS A 57 13.52 3.28 1.51
C LYS A 57 12.33 4.26 1.51
N LEU A 58 11.11 3.73 1.62
CA LEU A 58 9.88 4.53 1.52
C LEU A 58 9.48 5.19 2.85
N VAL A 59 9.97 4.68 3.98
CA VAL A 59 9.70 5.21 5.33
C VAL A 59 10.92 5.06 6.22
N SER A 60 11.08 5.97 7.18
CA SER A 60 12.19 5.99 8.14
C SER A 60 12.04 4.92 9.23
N GLU A 61 10.80 4.59 9.60
CA GLU A 61 10.48 3.67 10.69
C GLU A 61 9.52 2.56 10.21
N PRO A 62 9.99 1.60 9.39
CA PRO A 62 9.13 0.56 8.82
C PRO A 62 8.39 -0.25 9.88
N ASP A 63 8.99 -0.48 11.05
CA ASP A 63 8.39 -1.27 12.13
C ASP A 63 7.14 -0.62 12.75
N LYS A 64 6.94 0.68 12.55
CA LYS A 64 5.75 1.41 13.00
C LYS A 64 4.56 1.30 12.05
N LEU A 65 4.73 0.73 10.85
CA LEU A 65 3.63 0.56 9.91
C LEU A 65 2.54 -0.33 10.50
N VAL A 66 1.29 0.12 10.45
CA VAL A 66 0.10 -0.61 10.93
C VAL A 66 -0.98 -0.65 9.87
N TRP A 67 -1.86 -1.65 9.92
CA TRP A 67 -3.07 -1.65 9.12
C TRP A 67 -3.99 -0.49 9.54
N SER A 68 -4.61 0.15 8.55
CA SER A 68 -5.68 1.13 8.80
C SER A 68 -7.02 0.47 9.07
#